data_AF-A0A962ZTQ8-F1
#
_entry.id   AF-A0A962ZTQ8-F1
#
_cell.length_a   1.000
_cell.length_b   1.000
_cell.length_c   1.000
_cell.angle_alpha   90.00
_cell.angle_beta   90.00
_cell.angle_gamma   90.00
#
_symmetry.space_group_name_H-M   'P 1'
#
loop_
_entity.id
_entity.type
_entity.pdbx_description
1 polymer ?
#
loop_
_entity_poly.entity_id
_entity_poly.type
_entity_poly.pdbx_seq_one_letter_code
_entity_poly.pdbx_strand_id
1 'polypeptide(L)'
;MIKKCANYAIIYVVSAWFLGVSVSTYAQIYKCVGESGATQFSDKPCGKSAEEITVDVPATSGVSLAEPVSEDEKDARQLDREIKQLERKMSKMEKEFDRKISALNKEFEDAPDTSIGLYRKETILLEMKNTKTQYQKSVLPASNLLRTLKGKRSAIERRDSSVGLDLRDNNQSTENGSHK
;
A
#
# COMPACT_ATOMS: atom_id res chain seq x y z
N MET A 1 51.19 10.06 32.08
CA MET A 1 50.04 9.58 32.89
C MET A 1 48.89 9.36 31.90
N ILE A 2 48.26 8.22 31.63
CA ILE A 2 48.18 6.82 32.11
C ILE A 2 47.87 6.02 30.80
N LYS A 3 48.76 5.17 30.28
CA LYS A 3 48.95 3.71 30.50
C LYS A 3 47.77 2.78 30.12
N LYS A 4 48.10 1.88 29.17
CA LYS A 4 47.65 0.47 28.95
C LYS A 4 46.42 0.28 28.04
N CYS A 5 46.56 -0.31 26.84
CA CYS A 5 46.97 -1.68 26.45
C CYS A 5 45.83 -2.70 26.55
N ALA A 6 45.49 -3.24 25.37
CA ALA A 6 44.96 -4.55 25.02
C ALA A 6 44.71 -5.59 26.12
N ASN A 7 43.56 -6.27 26.02
CA ASN A 7 43.41 -7.74 26.08
C ASN A 7 41.94 -8.11 25.80
N TYR A 8 41.67 -8.84 24.71
CA TYR A 8 41.56 -10.31 24.62
C TYR A 8 40.31 -10.88 25.30
N ALA A 9 39.40 -11.44 24.51
CA ALA A 9 38.85 -12.78 24.74
C ALA A 9 37.89 -13.13 23.61
N ILE A 10 38.39 -13.92 22.66
CA ILE A 10 37.59 -14.79 21.80
C ILE A 10 36.95 -15.83 22.73
N ILE A 11 35.62 -15.89 22.77
CA ILE A 11 34.89 -17.04 23.30
C ILE A 11 33.99 -17.55 22.18
N TYR A 12 34.48 -18.56 21.47
CA TYR A 12 33.64 -19.53 20.77
C TYR A 12 33.40 -20.68 21.73
N VAL A 13 32.15 -20.90 22.15
CA VAL A 13 31.70 -22.23 22.57
C VAL A 13 30.33 -22.50 21.97
N VAL A 14 30.35 -23.54 21.14
CA VAL A 14 29.25 -24.22 20.47
C VAL A 14 28.37 -24.95 21.50
N SER A 15 27.05 -24.80 21.39
CA SER A 15 26.04 -25.85 21.66
C SER A 15 24.69 -25.27 21.18
N ALA A 16 24.13 -25.65 20.02
CA ALA A 16 23.53 -26.94 19.67
C ALA A 16 22.64 -27.49 20.80
N TRP A 17 21.43 -27.92 20.44
CA TRP A 17 20.31 -28.38 21.29
C TRP A 17 19.22 -27.32 21.59
N PHE A 18 18.57 -26.84 20.53
CA PHE A 18 17.12 -26.63 20.58
C PHE A 18 16.48 -27.75 19.77
N LEU A 19 16.25 -28.89 20.43
CA LEU A 19 15.38 -29.93 19.91
C LEU A 19 13.96 -29.36 19.89
N GLY A 20 13.40 -29.27 18.68
CA GLY A 20 12.01 -28.93 18.45
C GLY A 20 11.11 -30.00 19.07
N VAL A 21 10.29 -29.59 20.03
CA VAL A 21 9.07 -30.32 20.37
C VAL A 21 8.00 -29.88 19.39
N SER A 22 7.76 -30.69 18.36
CA SER A 22 6.53 -30.60 17.56
C SER A 22 5.39 -31.17 18.39
N VAL A 23 4.63 -30.33 19.07
CA VAL A 23 3.32 -30.75 19.60
C VAL A 23 2.36 -30.77 18.41
N SER A 24 2.13 -31.94 17.82
CA SER A 24 1.05 -32.14 16.85
C SER A 24 -0.28 -32.16 17.62
N THR A 25 -0.85 -30.99 17.89
CA THR A 25 -2.23 -30.89 18.39
C THR A 25 -3.18 -31.26 17.26
N TYR A 26 -3.53 -32.55 17.16
CA TYR A 26 -4.74 -32.96 16.45
C TYR A 26 -5.93 -32.56 17.32
N ALA A 27 -6.55 -31.42 17.03
CA ALA A 27 -7.77 -31.00 17.72
C ALA A 27 -8.95 -31.85 17.19
N GLN A 28 -9.28 -32.92 17.90
CA GLN A 28 -10.46 -33.73 17.62
C GLN A 28 -11.66 -33.07 18.30
N ILE A 29 -12.56 -32.49 17.50
CA ILE A 29 -13.77 -31.81 17.99
C ILE A 29 -14.95 -32.74 17.74
N TYR A 30 -15.66 -33.12 18.80
CA TYR A 30 -16.81 -34.02 18.73
C TYR A 30 -18.10 -33.21 18.66
N LYS A 31 -19.01 -33.56 17.74
CA LYS A 31 -20.33 -32.95 17.62
C LYS A 31 -21.32 -33.71 18.51
N CYS A 32 -21.86 -33.03 19.51
CA CYS A 32 -22.82 -33.55 20.45
C CYS A 32 -24.21 -32.97 20.17
N VAL A 33 -25.25 -33.78 20.24
CA VAL A 33 -26.64 -33.30 20.25
C VAL A 33 -27.12 -33.36 21.69
N GLY A 34 -27.40 -32.21 22.30
CA GLY A 34 -27.96 -32.15 23.65
C GLY A 34 -29.41 -32.64 23.69
N GLU A 35 -29.94 -32.92 24.88
CA GLU A 35 -31.32 -33.42 25.07
C GLU A 35 -32.41 -32.48 24.51
N SER A 36 -32.09 -31.20 24.30
CA SER A 36 -32.95 -30.20 23.67
C SER A 36 -32.88 -30.17 22.13
N GLY A 37 -32.11 -31.05 21.50
CA GLY A 37 -31.90 -31.10 20.05
C GLY A 37 -30.88 -30.10 19.50
N ALA A 38 -30.26 -29.26 20.35
CA ALA A 38 -29.25 -28.30 19.93
C ALA A 38 -27.87 -28.97 19.78
N THR A 39 -27.20 -28.71 18.65
CA THR A 39 -25.84 -29.21 18.38
C THR A 39 -24.80 -28.35 19.08
N GLN A 40 -23.95 -28.96 19.91
CA GLN A 40 -22.82 -28.33 20.59
C GLN A 40 -21.52 -29.08 20.26
N PHE A 41 -20.41 -28.37 20.16
CA PHE A 41 -19.10 -28.95 19.85
C PHE A 41 -18.26 -29.05 21.13
N SER A 42 -17.69 -30.21 21.40
CA SER A 42 -16.92 -30.48 22.62
C SER A 42 -15.61 -31.18 22.33
N ASP A 43 -14.58 -30.84 23.11
CA ASP A 43 -13.24 -31.44 23.02
C ASP A 43 -13.15 -32.79 23.75
N LYS A 44 -14.28 -33.35 24.22
CA LYS A 44 -14.37 -34.65 24.89
C LYS A 44 -15.55 -35.47 24.33
N PRO A 45 -15.43 -36.80 24.22
CA PRO A 45 -16.50 -37.64 23.67
C PRO A 45 -17.72 -37.67 24.58
N CYS A 46 -18.87 -37.30 24.02
CA CYS A 46 -20.15 -37.14 24.70
C CYS A 46 -21.06 -38.35 24.45
N GLY A 47 -20.72 -39.49 25.05
CA GLY A 47 -21.57 -40.68 25.08
C GLY A 47 -21.49 -41.61 23.86
N LYS A 48 -22.29 -42.69 23.88
CA LYS A 48 -22.19 -43.85 22.96
C LYS A 48 -22.61 -43.57 21.51
N SER A 49 -23.11 -42.37 21.22
CA SER A 49 -23.57 -41.92 19.90
C SER A 49 -22.72 -40.76 19.37
N ALA A 50 -21.45 -40.68 19.80
CA ALA A 50 -20.47 -39.77 19.23
C ALA A 50 -20.01 -40.32 17.87
N GLU A 51 -20.42 -39.69 16.78
CA GLU A 51 -19.83 -39.94 15.46
C GLU A 51 -18.49 -39.22 15.37
N GLU A 52 -17.43 -39.99 15.13
CA GLU A 52 -16.09 -39.47 14.85
C GLU A 52 -16.10 -38.87 13.45
N ILE A 53 -16.19 -37.54 13.38
CA ILE A 53 -16.02 -36.81 12.13
C ILE A 53 -14.53 -36.53 12.01
N THR A 54 -13.81 -37.36 11.25
CA THR A 54 -12.45 -37.04 10.81
C THR A 54 -12.55 -35.87 9.85
N VAL A 55 -12.37 -34.66 10.36
CA VAL A 55 -12.21 -33.48 9.52
C VAL A 55 -10.86 -33.62 8.84
N ASP A 56 -10.88 -34.07 7.59
CA ASP A 56 -9.73 -33.99 6.70
C ASP A 56 -9.51 -32.50 6.43
N VAL A 57 -8.68 -31.86 7.27
CA VAL A 57 -8.28 -30.48 7.06
C VAL A 57 -7.42 -30.52 5.80
N PRO A 58 -7.89 -30.02 4.64
CA PRO A 58 -7.05 -29.99 3.45
C PRO A 58 -5.78 -29.25 3.86
N ALA A 59 -4.63 -29.88 3.60
CA ALA A 59 -3.31 -29.36 3.95
C ALA A 59 -3.25 -27.86 3.66
N THR A 60 -3.42 -27.06 4.71
CA THR A 60 -3.40 -25.59 4.67
C THR A 60 -4.21 -24.98 3.52
N SER A 61 -5.45 -24.54 3.79
CA SER A 61 -6.02 -23.41 3.03
C SER A 61 -4.98 -22.29 3.03
N GLY A 62 -4.36 -22.08 1.88
CA GLY A 62 -3.11 -21.37 1.72
C GLY A 62 -3.17 -19.99 2.36
N VAL A 63 -2.43 -19.82 3.47
CA VAL A 63 -1.64 -18.61 3.58
C VAL A 63 -0.67 -18.71 2.42
N SER A 64 -1.05 -18.15 1.26
CA SER A 64 -0.08 -17.74 0.26
C SER A 64 0.92 -16.90 1.06
N LEU A 65 2.07 -17.50 1.35
CA LEU A 65 3.24 -16.78 1.82
C LEU A 65 3.46 -15.74 0.73
N ALA A 66 2.98 -14.53 0.98
CA ALA A 66 3.14 -13.42 0.06
C ALA A 66 4.63 -13.39 -0.26
N GLU A 67 4.96 -13.58 -1.54
CA GLU A 67 6.34 -13.48 -1.98
C GLU A 67 6.92 -12.17 -1.43
N PRO A 68 8.18 -12.17 -0.99
CA PRO A 68 8.81 -10.96 -0.48
C PRO A 68 8.73 -9.88 -1.55
N VAL A 69 7.82 -8.93 -1.35
CA VAL A 69 7.64 -7.76 -2.21
C VAL A 69 8.98 -7.05 -2.30
N SER A 70 9.50 -6.88 -3.52
CA SER A 70 10.76 -6.20 -3.73
C SER A 70 10.72 -4.78 -3.17
N GLU A 71 11.86 -4.26 -2.72
CA GLU A 71 11.93 -2.87 -2.24
C GLU A 71 11.48 -1.88 -3.34
N ASP A 72 11.81 -2.16 -4.60
CA ASP A 72 11.33 -1.37 -5.74
C ASP A 72 9.80 -1.38 -5.89
N GLU A 73 9.12 -2.50 -5.59
CA GLU A 73 7.65 -2.57 -5.61
C GLU A 73 7.02 -1.82 -4.43
N LYS A 74 7.66 -1.82 -3.25
CA LYS A 74 7.21 -0.98 -2.12
C LYS A 74 7.35 0.50 -2.44
N ASP A 75 8.47 0.91 -3.01
CA ASP A 75 8.74 2.29 -3.44
C ASP A 75 7.75 2.74 -4.52
N ALA A 76 7.48 1.89 -5.51
CA ALA A 76 6.48 2.13 -6.54
C ALA A 76 5.09 2.38 -5.94
N ARG A 77 4.65 1.51 -5.01
CA ARG A 77 3.35 1.65 -4.33
C ARG A 77 3.29 2.92 -3.49
N GLN A 78 4.38 3.31 -2.84
CA GLN A 78 4.44 4.55 -2.08
C GLN A 78 4.33 5.78 -3.00
N LEU A 79 5.11 5.81 -4.08
CA LEU A 79 5.05 6.89 -5.07
C LEU A 79 3.65 7.02 -5.68
N ASP A 80 2.99 5.90 -5.99
CA ASP A 80 1.63 5.91 -6.53
C ASP A 80 0.62 6.52 -5.54
N ARG A 81 0.79 6.29 -4.23
CA ARG A 81 -0.03 6.93 -3.19
C ARG A 81 0.23 8.43 -3.13
N GLU A 82 1.50 8.84 -3.14
CA GLU A 82 1.88 10.26 -3.10
C GLU A 82 1.39 11.02 -4.33
N ILE A 83 1.53 10.43 -5.52
CA ILE A 83 0.99 10.97 -6.79
C ILE A 83 -0.52 11.17 -6.68
N LYS A 84 -1.27 10.12 -6.27
CA LYS A 84 -2.73 10.21 -6.14
C LYS A 84 -3.17 11.25 -5.12
N GLN A 85 -2.47 11.37 -3.98
CA GLN A 85 -2.76 12.39 -2.98
C GLN A 85 -2.53 13.80 -3.53
N LEU A 86 -1.44 14.00 -4.25
CA LEU A 86 -1.10 15.29 -4.84
C LEU A 86 -2.07 15.69 -5.96
N GLU A 87 -2.46 14.76 -6.82
CA GLU A 87 -3.48 14.96 -7.86
C GLU A 87 -4.83 15.34 -7.25
N ARG A 88 -5.26 14.64 -6.18
CA ARG A 88 -6.49 15.00 -5.44
C ARG A 88 -6.41 16.41 -4.86
N LYS A 89 -5.27 16.79 -4.29
CA LYS A 89 -5.04 18.12 -3.74
C LYS A 89 -5.12 19.19 -4.84
N MET A 90 -4.49 18.95 -5.99
CA MET A 90 -4.56 19.85 -7.15
C MET A 90 -5.99 20.01 -7.67
N SER A 91 -6.72 18.90 -7.84
CA SER A 91 -8.13 18.94 -8.26
C SER A 91 -9.01 19.69 -7.27
N LYS A 92 -8.75 19.58 -5.96
CA LYS A 92 -9.46 20.37 -4.94
C LYS A 92 -9.17 21.86 -5.09
N MET A 93 -7.90 22.25 -5.26
CA MET A 93 -7.50 23.66 -5.45
C MET A 93 -8.12 24.26 -6.71
N GLU A 94 -8.18 23.49 -7.80
CA GLU A 94 -8.83 23.90 -9.06
C GLU A 94 -10.32 24.15 -8.85
N LYS A 95 -11.04 23.20 -8.24
CA LYS A 95 -12.46 23.37 -7.93
C LYS A 95 -12.74 24.57 -7.01
N GLU A 96 -11.89 24.81 -6.02
CA GLU A 96 -12.01 25.97 -5.14
C GLU A 96 -11.77 27.29 -5.89
N PHE A 97 -10.78 27.31 -6.78
CA PHE A 97 -10.51 28.44 -7.67
C PHE A 97 -11.69 28.73 -8.60
N ASP A 98 -12.20 27.71 -9.30
CA ASP A 98 -13.32 27.86 -10.25
C ASP A 98 -14.58 28.36 -9.55
N ARG A 99 -14.90 27.81 -8.37
CA ARG A 99 -16.03 28.28 -7.56
C ARG A 99 -15.89 29.75 -7.20
N LYS A 100 -14.70 30.16 -6.76
CA LYS A 100 -14.46 31.55 -6.34
C LYS A 100 -14.51 32.51 -7.52
N ILE A 101 -13.89 32.17 -8.65
CA ILE A 101 -13.93 32.99 -9.87
C ILE A 101 -15.35 33.06 -10.42
N SER A 102 -16.10 31.96 -10.43
CA SER A 102 -17.50 31.96 -10.88
C SER A 102 -18.38 32.84 -9.99
N ALA A 103 -18.19 32.81 -8.68
CA ALA A 103 -18.91 33.69 -7.76
C ALA A 103 -18.59 35.18 -8.01
N LEU A 104 -17.30 35.50 -8.18
CA LEU A 104 -16.85 36.87 -8.48
C LEU A 104 -17.36 37.35 -9.85
N ASN A 105 -17.36 36.50 -10.87
CA ASN A 105 -17.93 36.82 -12.18
C ASN A 105 -19.41 37.14 -12.09
N LYS A 106 -20.17 36.32 -11.34
CA LYS A 106 -21.59 36.58 -11.12
C LYS A 106 -21.81 37.93 -10.42
N GLU A 107 -21.03 38.22 -9.38
CA GLU A 107 -21.12 39.51 -8.69
C GLU A 107 -20.75 40.69 -9.60
N PHE A 108 -19.80 40.50 -10.51
CA PHE A 108 -19.42 41.49 -11.50
C PHE A 108 -20.56 41.76 -12.50
N GLU A 109 -21.21 40.70 -12.98
CA GLU A 109 -22.35 40.79 -13.91
C GLU A 109 -23.58 41.42 -13.24
N ASP A 110 -23.84 41.10 -11.98
CA ASP A 110 -24.97 41.63 -11.20
C ASP A 110 -24.77 43.10 -10.76
N ALA A 111 -23.56 43.65 -10.88
CA ALA A 111 -23.27 45.01 -10.46
C ALA A 111 -23.86 46.05 -11.45
N PRO A 112 -24.58 47.07 -10.96
CA PRO A 112 -25.24 48.06 -11.82
C PRO A 112 -24.22 49.00 -12.50
N ASP A 113 -24.59 49.61 -13.63
CA ASP A 113 -23.75 50.58 -14.37
C ASP A 113 -23.83 52.01 -13.80
N THR A 114 -23.87 52.12 -12.47
CA THR A 114 -23.78 53.39 -11.76
C THR A 114 -22.33 53.66 -11.35
N SER A 115 -21.99 54.90 -10.99
CA SER A 115 -20.63 55.25 -10.51
C SER A 115 -20.18 54.36 -9.34
N ILE A 116 -21.08 54.04 -8.41
CA ILE A 116 -20.84 53.13 -7.30
C ILE A 116 -20.64 51.69 -7.80
N GLY A 117 -21.44 51.25 -8.76
CA GLY A 117 -21.33 49.91 -9.34
C GLY A 117 -20.04 49.72 -10.15
N LEU A 118 -19.53 50.75 -10.84
CA LEU A 118 -18.23 50.71 -11.51
C LEU A 118 -17.08 50.53 -10.52
N TYR A 119 -17.11 51.24 -9.39
CA TYR A 119 -16.12 51.04 -8.32
C TYR A 119 -16.16 49.60 -7.79
N ARG A 120 -17.37 49.04 -7.56
CA ARG A 120 -17.53 47.64 -7.16
C ARG A 120 -16.99 46.66 -8.20
N LYS A 121 -17.23 46.90 -9.49
CA LYS A 121 -16.68 46.11 -10.59
C LYS A 121 -15.14 46.13 -10.57
N GLU A 122 -14.52 47.28 -10.33
CA GLU A 122 -13.07 47.39 -10.20
C GLU A 122 -12.52 46.59 -9.01
N THR A 123 -13.17 46.66 -7.84
CA THR A 123 -12.75 45.87 -6.68
C THR A 123 -12.87 44.36 -6.94
N ILE A 124 -13.93 43.92 -7.62
CA ILE A 124 -14.13 42.51 -7.98
C ILE A 124 -13.03 42.04 -8.94
N LEU A 125 -12.67 42.85 -9.95
CA LEU A 125 -11.57 42.53 -10.86
C LEU A 125 -10.23 42.37 -10.13
N LEU A 126 -9.97 43.22 -9.13
CA LEU A 126 -8.79 43.11 -8.28
C LEU A 126 -8.80 41.80 -7.48
N GLU A 127 -9.94 41.41 -6.92
CA GLU A 127 -10.11 40.15 -6.21
C GLU A 127 -9.91 38.93 -7.12
N MET A 128 -10.41 38.97 -8.34
CA MET A 128 -10.19 37.92 -9.35
C MET A 128 -8.69 37.78 -9.67
N LYS A 129 -8.00 38.90 -9.89
CA LYS A 129 -6.55 38.92 -10.14
C LYS A 129 -5.76 38.36 -8.97
N ASN A 130 -6.10 38.75 -7.75
CA ASN A 130 -5.48 38.24 -6.53
C ASN A 130 -5.74 36.74 -6.35
N THR A 131 -6.97 36.30 -6.58
CA THR A 131 -7.36 34.89 -6.50
C THR A 131 -6.59 34.04 -7.52
N LYS A 132 -6.46 34.50 -8.77
CA LYS A 132 -5.65 33.85 -9.80
C LYS A 132 -4.18 33.77 -9.41
N THR A 133 -3.63 34.86 -8.89
CA THR A 133 -2.22 34.91 -8.45
C THR A 133 -1.96 33.94 -7.31
N GLN A 134 -2.87 33.87 -6.33
CA GLN A 134 -2.74 32.92 -5.22
C GLN A 134 -2.83 31.47 -5.71
N TYR A 135 -3.81 31.15 -6.55
CA TYR A 135 -3.93 29.81 -7.15
C TYR A 135 -2.66 29.40 -7.89
N GLN A 136 -2.10 30.29 -8.73
CA GLN A 136 -0.85 30.04 -9.45
C GLN A 136 0.33 29.76 -8.51
N LYS A 137 0.45 30.52 -7.41
CA LYS A 137 1.48 30.29 -6.40
C LYS A 137 1.34 28.91 -5.72
N SER A 138 0.12 28.42 -5.53
CA SER A 138 -0.14 27.12 -4.90
C SER A 138 -0.02 25.94 -5.86
N VAL A 139 -0.40 26.09 -7.14
CA VAL A 139 -0.42 25.00 -8.11
C VAL A 139 0.97 24.70 -8.70
N LEU A 140 1.82 25.71 -8.90
CA LEU A 140 3.15 25.55 -9.51
C LEU A 140 4.09 24.61 -8.72
N PRO A 141 4.21 24.72 -7.39
CA PRO A 141 5.02 23.79 -6.62
C PRO A 141 4.45 22.36 -6.68
N ALA A 142 3.12 22.22 -6.62
CA ALA A 142 2.45 20.93 -6.68
C ALA A 142 2.64 20.25 -8.04
N SER A 143 2.53 20.98 -9.14
CA SER A 143 2.75 20.44 -10.49
C SER A 143 4.21 20.02 -10.70
N ASN A 144 5.17 20.79 -10.19
CA ASN A 144 6.58 20.44 -10.25
C ASN A 144 6.88 19.17 -9.44
N LEU A 145 6.33 19.05 -8.23
CA LEU A 145 6.49 17.85 -7.42
C LEU A 145 5.86 16.63 -8.12
N LEU A 146 4.66 16.79 -8.69
CA LEU A 146 3.98 15.73 -9.42
C LEU A 146 4.83 15.22 -10.59
N ARG A 147 5.43 16.14 -11.36
CA ARG A 147 6.35 15.79 -12.45
C ARG A 147 7.55 14.99 -11.96
N THR A 148 8.15 15.39 -10.84
CA THR A 148 9.27 14.67 -10.23
C THR A 148 8.87 13.27 -9.76
N LEU A 149 7.73 13.14 -9.06
CA LEU A 149 7.25 11.84 -8.58
C LEU A 149 6.91 10.89 -9.73
N LYS A 150 6.23 11.39 -10.78
CA LYS A 150 5.97 10.60 -12.01
C LYS A 150 7.26 10.17 -12.70
N GLY A 151 8.27 11.05 -12.74
CA GLY A 151 9.60 10.72 -13.24
C GLY A 151 10.23 9.55 -12.47
N LYS A 152 10.24 9.63 -11.13
CA LYS A 152 10.75 8.55 -10.27
C LYS A 152 9.99 7.23 -10.47
N ARG A 153 8.66 7.29 -10.58
CA ARG A 153 7.82 6.10 -10.79
C ARG A 153 8.15 5.40 -12.11
N SER A 154 8.31 6.17 -13.18
CA SER A 154 8.69 5.63 -14.49
C SER A 154 10.11 5.05 -14.52
N ALA A 155 11.02 5.57 -13.68
CA ALA A 155 12.37 5.03 -13.57
C ALA A 155 12.41 3.67 -12.86
N ILE A 156 11.52 3.43 -11.89
CA ILE A 156 11.34 2.10 -11.27
C ILE A 156 10.77 1.12 -12.30
N GLU A 157 9.73 1.52 -13.04
CA GLU A 157 9.08 0.67 -14.05
C GLU A 157 10.04 0.19 -15.15
N ARG A 158 11.00 1.03 -15.56
CA ARG A 158 12.04 0.65 -16.52
C ARG A 158 13.04 -0.35 -15.93
N ARG A 159 13.36 -0.27 -14.64
CA ARG A 159 14.27 -1.21 -13.97
C ARG A 159 13.63 -2.60 -13.90
N ASP A 160 12.37 -2.69 -13.52
CA ASP A 160 11.63 -3.96 -13.49
C ASP A 160 11.56 -4.61 -14.87
N SER A 161 11.36 -3.81 -15.92
CA SER A 161 11.30 -4.30 -17.31
C SER A 161 12.64 -4.85 -17.82
N SER A 162 13.77 -4.32 -17.34
CA SER A 162 15.10 -4.84 -17.71
C SER A 162 15.46 -6.16 -17.03
N VAL A 163 14.96 -6.39 -15.81
CA VAL A 163 15.23 -7.63 -15.04
C VAL A 163 14.41 -8.80 -15.57
N GLY A 164 13.23 -8.54 -16.16
CA GLY A 164 12.37 -9.58 -16.72
C GLY A 164 12.89 -10.28 -17.98
N LEU A 165 13.92 -9.73 -18.64
CA LEU A 165 14.50 -10.32 -19.86
C LEU A 165 15.58 -11.38 -19.58
N ASP A 166 16.27 -11.32 -18.44
CA ASP A 166 17.38 -12.24 -18.14
C ASP A 166 16.93 -13.62 -17.62
N LEU A 167 15.67 -13.76 -17.18
CA LEU A 167 15.15 -15.01 -16.62
C LEU A 167 14.51 -15.96 -17.65
N ARG A 168 14.38 -15.54 -18.93
CA ARG A 168 13.69 -16.33 -19.95
C ARG A 168 14.60 -17.25 -20.79
N ASP A 169 15.91 -17.05 -20.76
CA ASP A 169 16.85 -17.84 -21.60
C ASP A 169 17.46 -19.08 -20.91
N ASN A 170 17.23 -19.28 -19.61
CA ASN A 170 17.83 -20.40 -18.87
C ASN A 170 16.97 -21.67 -18.76
N ASN A 171 15.78 -21.72 -19.37
CA ASN A 171 14.87 -22.86 -19.24
C ASN A 171 14.58 -23.61 -20.56
N GLN A 172 15.44 -23.46 -21.58
CA GLN A 172 15.22 -24.10 -22.89
C GLN A 172 16.34 -25.04 -23.37
N SER A 173 17.31 -25.39 -22.52
CA SER A 173 18.50 -26.17 -22.93
C SER A 173 18.66 -27.57 -22.32
N THR A 174 17.63 -28.16 -21.68
CA THR A 174 17.76 -29.49 -21.05
C THR A 174 16.86 -30.60 -21.63
N GLU A 175 16.21 -30.40 -22.78
CA GLU A 175 15.50 -31.47 -23.48
C GLU A 175 16.04 -31.63 -24.91
N ASN A 176 17.13 -32.38 -25.05
CA ASN A 176 17.39 -33.22 -26.24
C ASN A 176 18.60 -34.12 -25.96
N GLY A 177 18.38 -35.11 -25.10
CA GLY A 177 19.26 -36.23 -24.91
C GLY A 177 18.42 -37.49 -24.80
N SER A 178 18.70 -38.46 -25.68
CA SER A 178 18.23 -39.85 -25.62
C SER A 178 16.93 -40.16 -26.37
N HIS A 179 17.06 -40.45 -27.66
CA HIS A 179 16.41 -41.63 -28.19
C HIS A 179 17.41 -42.44 -29.02
N LYS A 180 17.41 -43.73 -28.69
CA LYS A 180 18.23 -44.85 -29.17
C LYS A 180 18.12 -45.10 -30.67
#